data_AF-A0A7C1R227-F1
#
_entry.id   AF-A0A7C1R227-F1
#
_cell.length_a   1.000
_cell.length_b   1.000
_cell.length_c   1.000
_cell.angle_alpha   90.00
_cell.angle_beta   90.00
_cell.angle_gamma   90.00
#
_symmetry.space_group_name_H-M   'P 1'
#
loop_
_entity.id
_entity.type
_entity.pdbx_description
1 polymer ?
#
loop_
_entity_poly.entity_id
_entity_poly.type
_entity_poly.pdbx_seq_one_letter_code
_entity_poly.pdbx_strand_id
1 'polypeptide(L)'
;MKNSIVVLFFFSVFSFSGVYASTYNNSLLNVDTSVSVNDEISSLCKAAMKGNVDEVRSLLALGEKLNEKSLGLTPAMYAARYNRVEVLKVLLLNGANLNIKSDQGYTAKEYAKMSNAKGVLGVINENS
;
A
#
# COMPACT_ATOMS: atom_id res chain seq x y z
N MET A 1 -32.07 -35.72 20.08
CA MET A 1 -32.50 -34.86 18.95
C MET A 1 -31.97 -33.46 19.21
N LYS A 2 -31.04 -33.02 18.35
CA LYS A 2 -30.65 -31.63 17.99
C LYS A 2 -30.78 -30.53 19.05
N ASN A 3 -29.65 -30.13 19.62
CA ASN A 3 -29.41 -28.72 20.02
C ASN A 3 -28.29 -28.17 19.12
N SER A 4 -28.66 -27.86 17.88
CA SER A 4 -27.90 -26.98 16.99
C SER A 4 -28.42 -25.54 17.17
N ILE A 5 -27.60 -24.57 16.72
CA ILE A 5 -27.93 -23.15 16.41
C ILE A 5 -27.75 -22.19 17.61
N VAL A 6 -27.04 -21.06 17.52
CA VAL A 6 -26.26 -20.41 16.44
C VAL A 6 -25.34 -19.38 17.13
N VAL A 7 -24.12 -19.22 16.62
CA VAL A 7 -23.23 -18.10 16.92
C VAL A 7 -23.71 -16.87 16.12
N LEU A 8 -24.30 -15.88 16.78
CA LEU A 8 -24.66 -14.59 16.16
C LEU A 8 -23.50 -13.59 16.36
N PHE A 9 -22.55 -13.60 15.45
CA PHE A 9 -21.75 -12.40 15.17
C PHE A 9 -22.67 -11.38 14.49
N PHE A 10 -22.91 -10.25 15.13
CA PHE A 10 -23.60 -9.12 14.53
C PHE A 10 -22.74 -8.52 13.42
N PHE A 11 -22.84 -9.08 12.21
CA PHE A 11 -22.54 -8.38 10.97
C PHE A 11 -23.72 -7.46 10.66
N SER A 12 -23.73 -6.27 11.25
CA SER A 12 -24.61 -5.20 10.78
C SER A 12 -24.02 -4.64 9.48
N VAL A 13 -24.52 -5.19 8.38
CA VAL A 13 -24.49 -4.66 7.03
C VAL A 13 -24.91 -3.19 7.06
N PHE A 14 -23.95 -2.27 6.98
CA PHE A 14 -24.20 -0.92 6.48
C PHE A 14 -23.77 -0.91 5.02
N SER A 15 -24.72 -1.29 4.16
CA SER A 15 -24.61 -1.08 2.72
C SER A 15 -24.48 0.42 2.47
N PHE A 16 -23.28 0.90 2.14
CA PHE A 16 -23.17 2.09 1.31
C PHE A 16 -22.79 1.62 -0.08
N SER A 17 -23.79 1.68 -0.96
CA SER A 17 -23.63 1.47 -2.39
C SER A 17 -22.66 2.51 -2.93
N GLY A 18 -21.52 2.05 -3.42
CA GLY A 18 -20.58 2.84 -4.20
C GLY A 18 -20.12 1.96 -5.35
N VAL A 19 -20.89 2.02 -6.43
CA VAL A 19 -20.58 1.39 -7.71
C VAL A 19 -19.12 1.67 -8.06
N TYR A 20 -18.26 0.66 -8.00
CA TYR A 20 -16.97 0.72 -8.69
C TYR A 20 -17.28 0.56 -10.18
N ALA A 21 -17.54 1.69 -10.83
CA ALA A 21 -17.65 1.74 -12.27
C ALA A 21 -16.25 1.47 -12.85
N SER A 22 -15.96 0.20 -13.10
CA SER A 22 -14.96 -0.19 -14.09
C SER A 22 -15.54 0.10 -15.48
N THR A 23 -15.51 1.36 -15.89
CA THR A 23 -15.82 1.77 -17.27
C THR A 23 -14.52 2.06 -18.00
N TYR A 24 -14.00 1.04 -18.69
CA TYR A 24 -13.18 1.26 -19.87
C TYR A 24 -14.08 1.78 -21.01
N ASN A 25 -13.72 2.96 -21.52
CA ASN A 25 -13.99 3.53 -22.85
C ASN A 25 -15.33 3.25 -23.57
N ASN A 26 -16.16 4.29 -23.69
CA ASN A 26 -16.30 5.08 -24.94
C ASN A 26 -17.61 5.88 -24.87
N SER A 27 -17.53 7.20 -24.79
CA SER A 27 -18.35 8.11 -25.62
C SER A 27 -18.14 9.57 -25.19
N LEU A 28 -17.48 10.33 -26.06
CA LEU A 28 -17.64 11.78 -26.28
C LEU A 28 -17.27 12.76 -25.15
N LEU A 29 -16.00 13.16 -25.13
CA LEU A 29 -15.67 14.60 -25.13
C LEU A 29 -14.27 14.82 -25.72
N ASN A 30 -14.29 15.33 -26.94
CA ASN A 30 -13.17 15.78 -27.75
C ASN A 30 -12.54 17.03 -27.11
N VAL A 31 -11.65 16.83 -26.14
CA VAL A 31 -10.68 17.85 -25.72
C VAL A 31 -9.31 17.26 -25.95
N ASP A 32 -8.61 17.78 -26.96
CA ASP A 32 -7.20 17.55 -27.26
C ASP A 32 -6.31 17.94 -26.07
N THR A 33 -6.37 17.15 -25.02
CA THR A 33 -5.38 17.13 -23.96
C THR A 33 -4.65 15.82 -24.11
N SER A 34 -3.50 15.88 -24.79
CA SER A 34 -2.44 14.90 -24.62
C SER A 34 -1.99 14.96 -23.17
N VAL A 35 -2.81 14.44 -22.25
CA VAL A 35 -2.39 14.16 -20.88
C VAL A 35 -1.44 12.99 -21.01
N SER A 36 -0.16 13.37 -21.13
CA SER A 36 0.95 12.47 -21.02
C SER A 36 0.72 11.61 -19.78
N VAL A 37 0.43 10.32 -20.00
CA VAL A 37 0.45 9.24 -19.02
C VAL A 37 1.89 9.10 -18.52
N ASN A 38 2.35 10.12 -17.81
CA ASN A 38 3.61 10.12 -17.09
C ASN A 38 3.29 9.42 -15.78
N ASP A 39 3.58 8.12 -15.74
CA ASP A 39 3.67 7.26 -14.56
C ASP A 39 2.73 7.67 -13.41
N GLU A 40 1.56 7.04 -13.28
CA GLU A 40 0.75 7.16 -12.06
C GLU A 40 1.60 6.79 -10.84
N ILE A 41 2.21 7.80 -10.21
CA ILE A 41 2.99 7.63 -8.99
C ILE A 41 1.99 7.27 -7.91
N SER A 42 2.09 6.06 -7.35
CA SER A 42 1.22 5.61 -6.26
C SER A 42 1.25 6.62 -5.11
N SER A 43 0.08 7.12 -4.74
CA SER A 43 -0.11 8.04 -3.61
C SER A 43 0.44 7.43 -2.32
N LEU A 44 0.19 6.14 -2.07
CA LEU A 44 0.76 5.40 -0.94
C LEU A 44 2.29 5.36 -0.95
N CYS A 45 2.93 5.17 -2.12
CA CYS A 45 4.39 5.22 -2.23
C CYS A 45 4.95 6.63 -1.90
N LYS A 46 4.28 7.69 -2.37
CA LYS A 46 4.66 9.08 -2.09
C LYS A 46 4.52 9.40 -0.59
N ALA A 47 3.43 8.98 0.04
CA ALA A 47 3.21 9.14 1.48
C ALA A 47 4.28 8.36 2.29
N ALA A 48 4.59 7.14 1.86
CA ALA A 48 5.60 6.31 2.50
C ALA A 48 7.01 6.91 2.40
N MET A 49 7.38 7.50 1.26
CA MET A 49 8.64 8.23 1.09
C MET A 49 8.72 9.45 2.02
N LYS A 50 7.65 10.24 2.09
CA LYS A 50 7.57 11.43 2.96
C LYS A 50 7.63 11.07 4.45
N GLY A 51 7.18 9.87 4.81
CA GLY A 51 7.05 9.46 6.21
C GLY A 51 5.74 9.91 6.86
N ASN A 52 4.73 10.25 6.05
CA ASN A 52 3.44 10.74 6.56
C ASN A 52 2.54 9.58 6.99
N VAL A 53 2.54 9.28 8.28
CA VAL A 53 1.82 8.12 8.84
C VAL A 53 0.31 8.25 8.69
N ASP A 54 -0.25 9.44 8.89
CA ASP A 54 -1.70 9.66 8.85
C ASP A 54 -2.25 9.54 7.42
N GLU A 55 -1.48 10.05 6.45
CA GLU A 55 -1.80 9.88 5.02
C GLU A 55 -1.70 8.41 4.63
N VAL A 56 -0.67 7.68 5.05
CA VAL A 56 -0.57 6.22 4.81
C VAL A 56 -1.78 5.47 5.37
N ARG A 57 -2.21 5.76 6.60
CA ARG A 57 -3.40 5.12 7.20
C ARG A 57 -4.67 5.43 6.41
N SER A 58 -4.83 6.68 5.99
CA SER A 58 -6.00 7.12 5.22
C SER A 58 -6.07 6.42 3.86
N LEU A 59 -4.94 6.33 3.15
CA LEU A 59 -4.89 5.70 1.82
C LEU A 59 -5.13 4.17 1.92
N LEU A 60 -4.62 3.52 2.96
CA LEU A 60 -4.93 2.10 3.21
C LEU A 60 -6.41 1.88 3.53
N ALA A 61 -7.04 2.79 4.29
CA ALA A 61 -8.48 2.73 4.56
C ALA A 61 -9.35 2.94 3.31
N LEU A 62 -8.84 3.69 2.31
CA LEU A 62 -9.47 3.84 0.99
C LEU A 62 -9.28 2.61 0.09
N GLY A 63 -8.55 1.60 0.54
CA GLY A 63 -8.32 0.37 -0.21
C GLY A 63 -7.18 0.43 -1.22
N GLU A 64 -6.25 1.39 -1.09
CA GLU A 64 -5.05 1.39 -1.92
C GLU A 64 -4.24 0.10 -1.74
N LYS A 65 -3.65 -0.38 -2.84
CA LYS A 65 -2.89 -1.63 -2.84
C LYS A 65 -1.58 -1.47 -2.08
N LEU A 66 -1.49 -2.14 -0.94
CA LEU A 66 -0.34 -2.12 -0.03
C LEU A 66 1.01 -2.53 -0.66
N ASN A 67 0.97 -3.41 -1.66
CA ASN A 67 2.15 -4.03 -2.28
C ASN A 67 2.35 -3.61 -3.74
N GLU A 68 1.57 -2.65 -4.24
CA GLU A 68 1.69 -2.16 -5.63
C GLU A 68 3.01 -1.42 -5.82
N LYS A 69 3.68 -1.69 -6.94
CA LYS A 69 4.94 -1.03 -7.27
C LYS A 69 4.67 0.30 -7.94
N SER A 70 5.38 1.33 -7.53
CA SER A 70 5.50 2.59 -8.24
C SER A 70 6.96 2.86 -8.54
N LEU A 71 7.27 3.17 -9.81
CA LEU A 71 8.64 3.30 -10.31
C LEU A 71 9.52 2.09 -9.94
N GLY A 72 8.90 0.90 -9.91
CA GLY A 72 9.56 -0.36 -9.57
C GLY A 72 9.79 -0.64 -8.09
N LEU A 73 9.29 0.18 -7.17
CA LEU A 73 9.41 -0.03 -5.71
C LEU A 73 8.05 -0.12 -5.03
N THR A 74 7.92 -0.96 -3.99
CA THR A 74 6.73 -1.00 -3.13
C THR A 74 6.75 0.12 -2.08
N PRO A 75 5.62 0.47 -1.46
CA PRO A 75 5.59 1.42 -0.34
C PRO A 75 6.55 1.06 0.79
N ALA A 76 6.69 -0.24 1.10
CA ALA A 76 7.62 -0.73 2.11
C ALA A 76 9.09 -0.49 1.72
N MET A 77 9.44 -0.61 0.44
CA MET A 77 10.79 -0.27 -0.04
C MET A 77 11.07 1.23 0.05
N TYR A 78 10.08 2.08 -0.24
CA TYR A 78 10.21 3.52 -0.02
C TYR A 78 10.42 3.83 1.47
N ALA A 79 9.61 3.26 2.36
CA ALA A 79 9.80 3.43 3.80
C ALA A 79 11.20 2.97 4.24
N ALA A 80 11.68 1.85 3.73
CA ALA A 80 13.02 1.33 3.99
C ALA A 80 14.14 2.25 3.49
N ARG A 81 14.08 2.69 2.23
CA ARG A 81 15.09 3.56 1.61
C ARG A 81 15.24 4.90 2.30
N TYR A 82 14.15 5.44 2.85
CA TYR A 82 14.12 6.75 3.52
C TYR A 82 14.06 6.64 5.06
N ASN A 83 14.32 5.45 5.62
CA ASN A 83 14.34 5.18 7.06
C ASN A 83 13.06 5.63 7.81
N ARG A 84 11.88 5.41 7.22
CA ARG A 84 10.57 5.77 7.80
C ARG A 84 10.04 4.62 8.66
N VAL A 85 10.53 4.56 9.90
CA VAL A 85 10.23 3.49 10.88
C VAL A 85 8.72 3.34 11.12
N GLU A 86 8.03 4.43 11.47
CA GLU A 86 6.62 4.37 11.85
C GLU A 86 5.71 4.03 10.65
N VAL A 87 6.03 4.54 9.46
CA VAL A 87 5.34 4.13 8.24
C VAL A 87 5.52 2.63 8.01
N LEU A 88 6.75 2.11 8.11
CA LEU A 88 6.98 0.69 7.89
C LEU A 88 6.19 -0.18 8.87
N LYS A 89 6.12 0.20 10.15
CA LYS A 89 5.28 -0.49 11.14
C LYS A 89 3.82 -0.51 10.72
N VAL A 90 3.26 0.62 10.27
CA VAL A 90 1.88 0.66 9.78
C VAL A 90 1.67 -0.24 8.57
N LEU A 91 2.59 -0.23 7.61
CA LEU A 91 2.53 -1.11 6.44
C LEU A 91 2.57 -2.59 6.86
N LEU A 92 3.45 -2.96 7.79
CA LEU A 92 3.56 -4.33 8.31
C LEU A 92 2.30 -4.77 9.08
N LEU A 93 1.73 -3.90 9.90
CA LEU A 93 0.47 -4.15 10.61
C LEU A 93 -0.70 -4.44 9.64
N ASN A 94 -0.63 -3.90 8.42
CA ASN A 94 -1.61 -4.16 7.36
C ASN A 94 -1.22 -5.32 6.42
N GLY A 95 -0.14 -6.06 6.71
CA GLY A 95 0.28 -7.24 5.95
C GLY A 95 1.20 -6.97 4.77
N ALA A 96 2.04 -5.92 4.85
CA ALA A 96 2.97 -5.61 3.76
C ALA A 96 3.98 -6.73 3.55
N ASN A 97 4.21 -7.11 2.29
CA ASN A 97 5.13 -8.17 1.93
C ASN A 97 6.54 -7.62 1.68
N LEU A 98 7.47 -7.90 2.60
CA LEU A 98 8.86 -7.46 2.50
C LEU A 98 9.72 -8.27 1.51
N ASN A 99 9.22 -9.41 1.04
CA ASN A 99 9.96 -10.33 0.16
C ASN A 99 9.81 -9.99 -1.32
N ILE A 100 8.95 -9.03 -1.67
CA ILE A 100 8.83 -8.54 -3.04
C ILE A 100 10.18 -7.92 -3.46
N LYS A 101 10.60 -8.20 -4.70
CA LYS A 101 11.77 -7.58 -5.32
C LYS A 101 11.35 -6.38 -6.16
N SER A 102 12.14 -5.32 -6.08
CA SER A 102 12.02 -4.17 -6.97
C SER A 102 12.38 -4.56 -8.39
N ASP A 103 12.19 -3.65 -9.33
CA ASP A 103 12.61 -3.85 -10.72
C ASP A 103 14.14 -3.97 -10.85
N GLN A 104 14.88 -3.53 -9.84
CA GLN A 104 16.33 -3.70 -9.73
C GLN A 104 16.74 -4.98 -8.98
N GLY A 105 15.76 -5.81 -8.60
CA GLY A 105 15.99 -7.11 -7.94
C GLY A 105 16.17 -7.04 -6.42
N TYR A 106 15.99 -5.87 -5.80
CA TYR A 106 16.23 -5.68 -4.36
C TYR A 106 14.94 -5.70 -3.53
N THR A 107 15.02 -6.28 -2.34
CA THR A 107 13.97 -6.33 -1.30
C THR A 107 14.00 -5.08 -0.42
N ALA A 108 12.95 -4.88 0.38
CA ALA A 108 12.90 -3.78 1.34
C ALA A 108 14.09 -3.81 2.33
N LYS A 109 14.52 -5.00 2.76
CA LYS A 109 15.69 -5.17 3.65
C LYS A 109 16.99 -4.71 3.00
N GLU A 110 17.19 -5.01 1.72
CA GLU A 110 18.38 -4.61 0.97
C GLU A 110 18.43 -3.09 0.76
N TYR A 111 17.30 -2.46 0.42
CA TYR A 111 17.22 -0.99 0.38
C TYR A 111 17.54 -0.35 1.73
N ALA A 112 17.04 -0.92 2.84
CA ALA A 112 17.36 -0.42 4.17
C ALA A 112 18.86 -0.51 4.48
N LYS A 113 19.54 -1.59 4.06
CA LYS A 113 21.00 -1.73 4.19
C LYS A 113 21.76 -0.71 3.35
N MET A 114 21.41 -0.57 2.07
CA MET A 114 22.09 0.35 1.14
C MET A 114 21.96 1.81 1.57
N SER A 115 20.83 2.17 2.18
CA SER A 115 20.55 3.53 2.67
C SER A 115 21.00 3.78 4.12
N ASN A 116 21.60 2.77 4.78
CA ASN A 116 21.97 2.83 6.21
C ASN A 116 20.77 3.16 7.14
N ALA A 117 19.57 2.68 6.80
CA ALA A 117 18.33 2.89 7.53
C ALA A 117 18.25 1.98 8.77
N LYS A 118 19.06 2.27 9.79
CA LYS A 118 19.21 1.45 11.00
C LYS A 118 17.89 1.21 11.74
N GLY A 119 17.02 2.22 11.83
CA GLY A 119 15.74 2.10 12.52
C GLY A 119 14.79 1.13 11.82
N VAL A 120 14.68 1.25 10.50
CA VAL A 120 13.89 0.31 9.69
C VAL A 120 14.48 -1.09 9.74
N LEU A 121 15.81 -1.24 9.68
CA LEU A 121 16.45 -2.55 9.82
C LEU A 121 16.13 -3.25 11.14
N GLY A 122 16.05 -2.48 12.24
CA GLY A 122 15.59 -3.01 13.53
C GLY A 122 14.22 -3.66 13.41
N VAL A 123 13.24 -2.89 12.91
CA VAL A 123 11.86 -3.38 12.71
C VAL A 123 11.80 -4.59 11.77
N ILE A 124 12.52 -4.57 10.65
CA ILE A 124 12.53 -5.69 9.69
C ILE A 124 13.11 -6.95 10.33
N ASN A 125 14.20 -6.85 11.09
CA ASN A 125 14.83 -8.00 11.72
C ASN A 125 13.99 -8.57 12.87
N GLU A 126 13.24 -7.73 13.58
CA GLU A 126 12.29 -8.16 14.62
C GLU A 126 11.08 -8.92 14.04
N ASN A 127 10.76 -8.72 12.76
CA ASN A 127 9.61 -9.30 12.07
C ASN A 127 9.99 -10.25 10.92
N SER A 128 11.27 -10.67 10.81
CA SER A 128 11.75 -11.63 9.81
C SER A 128 11.60 -13.08 10.25
#